data_AF-A0A1V5MXR3-F1
#
_entry.id   AF-A0A1V5MXR3-F1
#
_cell.length_a   1.000
_cell.length_b   1.000
_cell.length_c   1.000
_cell.angle_alpha   90.00
_cell.angle_beta   90.00
_cell.angle_gamma   90.00
#
_symmetry.space_group_name_H-M   'P 1'
#
loop_
_entity.id
_entity.type
_entity.pdbx_description
1 polymer ?
#
loop_
_entity_poly.entity_id
_entity_poly.type
_entity_poly.pdbx_seq_one_letter_code
_entity_poly.pdbx_strand_id
1 'polypeptide(L)'
;MQKIAKVFTRQVQSRCDAAVNTQGEASLTVELVIESGIGAEGFQITDSSSGVIRIRGNDQRGLLYGVGKFLHTSSYDSRGFTSSAWRGTSAPRMPVRGIYFASHFHNYYQVAPIEEITQYIEDLSLWGVNSFMVWFGMEEFTGMGDPQAQAMIERLRVLLKAGKDLGLTASLVSVCNEGYANSPAELRAEDGTVNRPGWHTKNGPRIYNLGPELCPSKPGVLDMELGYCKEKFDAFQSLGLDYWGIWPYDSGGCTCPKCSPWGANGYLRMAEPIARAYKKAFPNGKVILSTWYFDRWGIGEWDGITARFNAEKPDWMDYLMADNFEEYPRYPLDHGVPGGLPLLNFPDISMYGQDPWGGYGANPHPGRLQQRWDQTRKILSGGFPYSEGIYEDLNKIICTQLYWDPDRPALDTVRDYAAFEFSPEAADNMTEIVKIFEKNHLRSQIDASAVTAYQLLERAETKLTPQARSGWRWRLFRVRATLDQELYRNTLNQGRQEVFQKAYEELLAITRAENAWPMLRPVLIQAVGPAQGQP
;
A
#
# COMPACT_ATOMS: atom_id res chain seq x y z
N MET A 1 -17.41 16.83 -6.89
CA MET A 1 -18.22 16.30 -8.02
C MET A 1 -17.50 16.42 -9.37
N GLN A 2 -17.13 17.61 -9.87
CA GLN A 2 -16.48 17.78 -11.18
C GLN A 2 -15.22 16.90 -11.39
N LYS A 3 -14.35 16.78 -10.37
CA LYS A 3 -13.17 15.91 -10.45
C LYS A 3 -13.54 14.42 -10.58
N ILE A 4 -14.53 13.96 -9.83
CA ILE A 4 -15.07 12.60 -9.94
C ILE A 4 -15.62 12.35 -11.35
N ALA A 5 -16.34 13.32 -11.93
CA ALA A 5 -16.82 13.22 -13.31
C ALA A 5 -15.67 13.12 -14.33
N LYS A 6 -14.58 13.88 -14.14
CA LYS A 6 -13.36 13.77 -14.97
C LYS A 6 -12.71 12.39 -14.87
N VAL A 7 -12.61 11.83 -13.67
CA VAL A 7 -12.10 10.46 -13.45
C VAL A 7 -12.99 9.45 -14.18
N PHE A 8 -14.32 9.56 -14.05
CA PHE A 8 -15.27 8.73 -14.77
C PHE A 8 -15.07 8.81 -16.29
N THR A 9 -15.03 10.02 -16.85
CA THR A 9 -14.79 10.26 -18.27
C THR A 9 -13.51 9.60 -18.75
N ARG A 10 -12.40 9.79 -18.03
CA ARG A 10 -11.12 9.19 -18.38
C ARG A 10 -11.19 7.66 -18.37
N GLN A 11 -11.79 7.05 -17.34
CA GLN A 11 -11.90 5.59 -17.23
C GLN A 11 -12.70 4.97 -18.37
N VAL A 12 -13.78 5.63 -18.80
CA VAL A 12 -14.58 5.15 -19.94
C VAL A 12 -13.78 5.26 -21.24
N GLN A 13 -13.19 6.43 -21.49
CA GLN A 13 -12.48 6.74 -22.74
C GLN A 13 -11.14 6.02 -22.89
N SER A 14 -10.48 5.64 -21.80
CA SER A 14 -9.23 4.88 -21.86
C SER A 14 -9.45 3.39 -22.17
N ARG A 15 -10.69 2.89 -22.00
CA ARG A 15 -11.02 1.46 -22.10
C ARG A 15 -11.81 1.10 -23.35
N CYS A 16 -12.53 2.06 -23.94
CA CYS A 16 -13.31 1.85 -25.18
C CYS A 16 -13.53 3.17 -25.93
N ASP A 17 -14.10 3.09 -27.12
CA ASP A 17 -14.34 4.25 -28.00
C ASP A 17 -15.56 5.11 -27.60
N ALA A 18 -16.17 4.83 -26.44
CA ALA A 18 -17.32 5.60 -25.96
C ALA A 18 -16.92 7.04 -25.59
N ALA A 19 -17.68 8.01 -26.08
CA ALA A 19 -17.53 9.42 -25.72
C ALA A 19 -18.42 9.76 -24.52
N VAL A 20 -17.85 10.46 -23.52
CA VAL A 20 -18.62 10.98 -22.39
C VAL A 20 -18.85 12.47 -22.59
N ASN A 21 -20.11 12.86 -22.78
CA ASN A 21 -20.53 14.25 -22.90
C ASN A 21 -21.19 14.71 -21.59
N THR A 22 -20.97 15.95 -21.19
CA THR A 22 -21.57 16.54 -19.98
C THR A 22 -22.82 17.38 -20.27
N GLN A 23 -23.18 17.52 -21.55
CA GLN A 23 -24.33 18.29 -22.04
C GLN A 23 -24.96 17.58 -23.24
N GLY A 24 -26.25 17.80 -23.44
CA GLY A 24 -27.02 17.23 -24.55
C GLY A 24 -27.67 15.90 -24.24
N GLU A 25 -28.31 15.30 -25.24
CA GLU A 25 -28.93 13.98 -25.15
C GLU A 25 -27.90 12.88 -25.43
N ALA A 26 -28.03 11.75 -24.72
CA ALA A 26 -27.18 10.58 -24.89
C ALA A 26 -28.02 9.31 -24.81
N SER A 27 -27.52 8.22 -25.41
CA SER A 27 -28.14 6.89 -25.33
C SER A 27 -28.18 6.31 -23.90
N LEU A 28 -27.29 6.80 -23.03
CA LEU A 28 -27.23 6.50 -21.61
C LEU A 28 -26.86 7.78 -20.85
N THR A 29 -27.63 8.12 -19.83
CA THR A 29 -27.32 9.22 -18.91
C THR A 29 -26.92 8.66 -17.55
N VAL A 30 -25.77 9.11 -17.02
CA VAL A 30 -25.34 8.80 -15.65
C VAL A 30 -25.45 10.07 -14.81
N GLU A 31 -26.40 10.09 -13.89
CA GLU A 31 -26.63 11.21 -12.96
C GLU A 31 -25.79 11.00 -11.69
N LEU A 32 -24.94 11.98 -11.37
CA LEU A 32 -24.11 11.97 -10.16
C LEU A 32 -24.70 12.93 -9.12
N VAL A 33 -25.04 12.41 -7.94
CA VAL A 33 -25.65 13.24 -6.88
C VAL A 33 -25.04 12.96 -5.51
N ILE A 34 -25.00 13.98 -4.65
CA ILE A 34 -24.63 13.85 -3.24
C ILE A 34 -25.86 14.16 -2.39
N GLU A 35 -26.34 13.15 -1.66
CA GLU A 35 -27.53 13.23 -0.81
C GLU A 35 -27.32 12.31 0.40
N SER A 36 -27.37 12.88 1.61
CA SER A 36 -27.19 12.14 2.87
C SER A 36 -28.29 11.10 3.11
N GLY A 37 -28.01 10.09 3.95
CA GLY A 37 -28.99 9.08 4.38
C GLY A 37 -28.63 7.64 4.03
N ILE A 38 -27.43 7.40 3.50
CA ILE A 38 -26.91 6.05 3.20
C ILE A 38 -25.91 5.58 4.28
N GLY A 39 -25.34 6.52 5.04
CA GLY A 39 -24.23 6.28 5.97
C GLY A 39 -22.93 6.84 5.43
N ALA A 40 -21.98 7.16 6.33
CA ALA A 40 -20.70 7.76 5.95
C ALA A 40 -20.01 6.96 4.84
N GLU A 41 -19.59 7.65 3.79
CA GLU A 41 -18.91 7.06 2.63
C GLU A 41 -19.73 6.02 1.84
N GLY A 42 -21.01 5.88 2.15
CA GLY A 42 -21.91 4.97 1.45
C GLY A 42 -22.45 5.54 0.14
N PHE A 43 -22.90 4.64 -0.73
CA PHE A 43 -23.48 4.97 -2.03
C PHE A 43 -24.66 4.09 -2.39
N GLN A 44 -25.45 4.56 -3.35
CA GLN A 44 -26.59 3.86 -3.94
C GLN A 44 -26.59 4.03 -5.46
N ILE A 45 -26.88 2.97 -6.20
CA ILE A 45 -27.07 2.99 -7.66
C ILE A 45 -28.47 2.49 -7.98
N THR A 46 -29.23 3.28 -8.74
CA THR A 46 -30.65 3.06 -9.08
C THR A 46 -30.95 3.46 -10.52
N ASP A 47 -31.96 2.86 -11.14
CA ASP A 47 -32.54 3.39 -12.39
C ASP A 47 -33.51 4.53 -12.03
N SER A 48 -33.30 5.71 -12.60
CA SER A 48 -34.18 6.88 -12.38
C SER A 48 -35.34 6.87 -13.39
N SER A 49 -35.02 6.60 -14.64
CA SER A 49 -35.97 6.42 -15.75
C SER A 49 -35.29 5.61 -16.87
N SER A 50 -36.02 5.33 -17.96
CA SER A 50 -35.45 4.57 -19.09
C SER A 50 -34.21 5.27 -19.64
N GLY A 51 -33.06 4.59 -19.59
CA GLY A 51 -31.78 5.12 -20.06
C GLY A 51 -31.07 6.08 -19.09
N VAL A 52 -31.57 6.23 -17.85
CA VAL A 52 -30.97 7.10 -16.83
C VAL A 52 -30.61 6.31 -15.58
N ILE A 53 -29.31 6.21 -15.30
CA ILE A 53 -28.75 5.58 -14.10
C ILE A 53 -28.31 6.67 -13.13
N ARG A 54 -28.81 6.61 -11.89
CA ARG A 54 -28.47 7.55 -10.83
C ARG A 54 -27.49 6.92 -9.85
N ILE A 55 -26.35 7.58 -9.66
CA ILE A 55 -25.33 7.25 -8.66
C ILE A 55 -25.39 8.32 -7.57
N ARG A 56 -25.88 7.91 -6.40
CA ARG A 56 -26.00 8.75 -5.20
C ARG A 56 -24.91 8.40 -4.21
N GLY A 57 -24.10 9.38 -3.82
CA GLY A 57 -23.21 9.28 -2.66
C GLY A 57 -23.79 9.95 -1.43
N ASN A 58 -23.56 9.39 -0.24
CA ASN A 58 -23.89 10.06 1.03
C ASN A 58 -23.11 11.38 1.19
N ASP A 59 -21.86 11.36 0.75
CA ASP A 59 -20.89 12.44 0.76
C ASP A 59 -20.01 12.32 -0.50
N GLN A 60 -18.99 13.18 -0.61
CA GLN A 60 -18.11 13.19 -1.77
C GLN A 60 -17.38 11.85 -1.98
N ARG A 61 -16.95 11.17 -0.90
CA ARG A 61 -16.27 9.87 -1.00
C ARG A 61 -17.25 8.77 -1.36
N GLY A 62 -18.45 8.77 -0.78
CA GLY A 62 -19.53 7.90 -1.20
C GLY A 62 -19.81 8.00 -2.70
N LEU A 63 -19.89 9.23 -3.26
CA LEU A 63 -20.10 9.39 -4.69
C LEU A 63 -18.95 8.80 -5.53
N LEU A 64 -17.70 9.02 -5.10
CA LEU A 64 -16.53 8.45 -5.76
C LEU A 64 -16.57 6.92 -5.78
N TYR A 65 -16.95 6.30 -4.66
CA TYR A 65 -17.03 4.84 -4.53
C TYR A 65 -18.21 4.26 -5.31
N GLY A 66 -19.34 4.97 -5.39
CA GLY A 66 -20.45 4.61 -6.28
C GLY A 66 -20.05 4.65 -7.74
N VAL A 67 -19.30 5.68 -8.16
CA VAL A 67 -18.73 5.75 -9.51
C VAL A 67 -17.75 4.60 -9.77
N GLY A 68 -16.90 4.28 -8.80
CA GLY A 68 -16.00 3.12 -8.87
C GLY A 68 -16.76 1.81 -9.03
N LYS A 69 -17.76 1.54 -8.18
CA LYS A 69 -18.61 0.34 -8.31
C LYS A 69 -19.28 0.25 -9.67
N PHE A 70 -19.82 1.36 -10.18
CA PHE A 70 -20.45 1.42 -11.50
C PHE A 70 -19.44 1.07 -12.61
N LEU A 71 -18.25 1.66 -12.59
CA LEU A 71 -17.18 1.40 -13.56
C LEU A 71 -16.70 -0.06 -13.51
N HIS A 72 -16.46 -0.58 -12.30
CA HIS A 72 -15.92 -1.95 -12.07
C HIS A 72 -16.88 -3.06 -12.46
N THR A 73 -18.19 -2.75 -12.52
CA THR A 73 -19.23 -3.71 -12.89
C THR A 73 -19.85 -3.42 -14.26
N SER A 74 -19.32 -2.44 -14.99
CA SER A 74 -19.61 -2.19 -16.40
C SER A 74 -18.64 -2.98 -17.28
N SER A 75 -18.97 -3.17 -18.56
CA SER A 75 -18.07 -3.84 -19.52
C SER A 75 -17.65 -2.91 -20.65
N TYR A 76 -16.45 -3.17 -21.16
CA TYR A 76 -15.78 -2.38 -22.20
C TYR A 76 -15.34 -3.36 -23.29
N ASP A 77 -15.97 -3.29 -24.46
CA ASP A 77 -15.68 -4.19 -25.57
C ASP A 77 -15.67 -3.44 -26.92
N SER A 78 -15.58 -4.18 -28.03
CA SER A 78 -15.60 -3.59 -29.38
C SER A 78 -16.93 -2.91 -29.75
N ARG A 79 -17.99 -3.10 -28.95
CA ARG A 79 -19.28 -2.41 -29.09
C ARG A 79 -19.34 -1.14 -28.23
N GLY A 80 -18.28 -0.85 -27.46
CA GLY A 80 -18.16 0.35 -26.63
C GLY A 80 -18.40 0.06 -25.15
N PHE A 81 -19.15 0.95 -24.50
CA PHE A 81 -19.44 0.90 -23.08
C PHE A 81 -20.81 0.27 -22.81
N THR A 82 -20.85 -0.79 -22.01
CA THR A 82 -22.11 -1.36 -21.50
C THR A 82 -22.21 -1.10 -20.01
N SER A 83 -23.24 -0.37 -19.60
CA SER A 83 -23.46 0.00 -18.20
C SER A 83 -23.70 -1.21 -17.31
N SER A 84 -23.17 -1.14 -16.09
CA SER A 84 -23.44 -2.09 -15.03
C SER A 84 -24.94 -2.35 -14.81
N ALA A 85 -25.29 -3.61 -14.59
CA ALA A 85 -26.61 -4.05 -14.13
C ALA A 85 -26.76 -3.99 -12.60
N TRP A 86 -25.69 -3.68 -11.85
CA TRP A 86 -25.73 -3.64 -10.39
C TRP A 86 -26.59 -2.47 -9.90
N ARG A 87 -27.57 -2.77 -9.05
CA ARG A 87 -28.45 -1.81 -8.39
C ARG A 87 -28.52 -2.15 -6.92
N GLY A 88 -28.37 -1.16 -6.05
CA GLY A 88 -28.31 -1.41 -4.63
C GLY A 88 -27.60 -0.31 -3.86
N THR A 89 -27.36 -0.59 -2.59
CA THR A 89 -26.71 0.32 -1.64
C THR A 89 -25.52 -0.39 -1.01
N SER A 90 -24.41 0.31 -0.81
CA SER A 90 -23.22 -0.23 -0.17
C SER A 90 -22.51 0.85 0.65
N ALA A 91 -21.92 0.46 1.77
CA ALA A 91 -21.14 1.34 2.64
C ALA A 91 -19.99 0.54 3.28
N PRO A 92 -18.83 1.15 3.52
CA PRO A 92 -17.69 0.46 4.11
C PRO A 92 -17.95 0.12 5.58
N ARG A 93 -17.36 -0.98 6.06
CA ARG A 93 -17.40 -1.35 7.48
C ARG A 93 -16.30 -0.70 8.31
N MET A 94 -15.12 -0.52 7.74
CA MET A 94 -13.98 0.05 8.46
C MET A 94 -13.75 1.53 8.09
N PRO A 95 -13.49 2.41 9.08
CA PRO A 95 -13.30 3.84 8.84
C PRO A 95 -11.96 4.18 8.18
N VAL A 96 -10.94 3.33 8.27
CA VAL A 96 -9.60 3.58 7.70
C VAL A 96 -9.30 2.55 6.62
N ARG A 97 -9.19 2.99 5.38
CA ARG A 97 -8.87 2.15 4.22
C ARG A 97 -7.74 2.81 3.46
N GLY A 98 -6.61 2.95 4.16
CA GLY A 98 -5.43 3.62 3.65
C GLY A 98 -4.55 2.70 2.83
N ILE A 99 -3.59 3.28 2.11
CA ILE A 99 -2.43 2.58 1.55
C ILE A 99 -1.20 3.42 1.88
N TYR A 100 -0.14 2.77 2.37
CA TYR A 100 1.16 3.42 2.52
C TYR A 100 1.96 3.24 1.24
N PHE A 101 2.20 4.34 0.53
CA PHE A 101 3.20 4.40 -0.53
C PHE A 101 4.54 4.67 0.11
N ALA A 102 5.30 3.61 0.33
CA ALA A 102 6.68 3.71 0.74
C ALA A 102 7.43 4.48 -0.34
N SER A 103 7.88 5.70 -0.07
CA SER A 103 8.39 6.61 -1.11
C SER A 103 9.90 6.83 -0.96
N HIS A 104 10.67 5.73 -1.05
CA HIS A 104 12.11 5.72 -0.78
C HIS A 104 12.85 4.72 -1.70
N PHE A 105 14.18 4.64 -1.55
CA PHE A 105 15.06 3.67 -2.24
C PHE A 105 14.98 3.66 -3.78
N HIS A 106 14.58 4.80 -4.36
CA HIS A 106 14.32 4.99 -5.78
C HIS A 106 13.28 4.01 -6.34
N ASN A 107 12.31 3.61 -5.51
CA ASN A 107 11.21 2.76 -5.96
C ASN A 107 10.22 3.53 -6.86
N TYR A 108 9.20 2.82 -7.35
CA TYR A 108 8.22 3.36 -8.30
C TYR A 108 7.58 4.68 -7.82
N TYR A 109 7.23 4.79 -6.54
CA TYR A 109 6.59 5.97 -5.99
C TYR A 109 7.53 7.18 -5.94
N GLN A 110 8.83 6.96 -5.79
CA GLN A 110 9.84 8.04 -5.78
C GLN A 110 10.22 8.49 -7.20
N VAL A 111 10.25 7.60 -8.19
CA VAL A 111 10.86 7.90 -9.51
C VAL A 111 9.92 7.92 -10.72
N ALA A 112 8.75 7.25 -10.66
CA ALA A 112 7.85 7.24 -11.81
C ALA A 112 7.33 8.66 -12.15
N PRO A 113 6.91 8.92 -13.39
CA PRO A 113 6.29 10.20 -13.75
C PRO A 113 5.13 10.52 -12.80
N ILE A 114 5.06 11.77 -12.35
CA ILE A 114 4.10 12.17 -11.31
C ILE A 114 2.64 12.01 -11.78
N GLU A 115 2.41 12.15 -13.07
CA GLU A 115 1.11 11.94 -13.72
C GLU A 115 0.67 10.47 -13.65
N GLU A 116 1.60 9.51 -13.75
CA GLU A 116 1.27 8.08 -13.64
C GLU A 116 0.79 7.75 -12.21
N ILE A 117 1.47 8.27 -11.19
CA ILE A 117 1.12 7.97 -9.79
C ILE A 117 -0.15 8.71 -9.37
N THR A 118 -0.36 9.95 -9.81
CA THR A 118 -1.61 10.68 -9.50
C THR A 118 -2.83 10.02 -10.15
N GLN A 119 -2.70 9.48 -11.36
CA GLN A 119 -3.73 8.64 -11.97
C GLN A 119 -3.93 7.33 -11.21
N TYR A 120 -2.85 6.73 -10.72
CA TYR A 120 -2.94 5.51 -9.93
C TYR A 120 -3.63 5.71 -8.57
N ILE A 121 -3.43 6.86 -7.92
CA ILE A 121 -4.19 7.28 -6.73
C ILE A 121 -5.68 7.31 -7.08
N GLU A 122 -6.07 7.94 -8.19
CA GLU A 122 -7.47 7.97 -8.63
C GLU A 122 -8.04 6.57 -8.88
N ASP A 123 -7.29 5.67 -9.52
CA ASP A 123 -7.68 4.27 -9.74
C ASP A 123 -7.96 3.55 -8.41
N LEU A 124 -7.02 3.61 -7.47
CA LEU A 124 -7.18 2.99 -6.15
C LEU A 124 -8.34 3.61 -5.35
N SER A 125 -8.60 4.90 -5.55
CA SER A 125 -9.72 5.60 -4.91
C SER A 125 -11.07 5.04 -5.37
N LEU A 126 -11.21 4.62 -6.63
CA LEU A 126 -12.43 3.97 -7.13
C LEU A 126 -12.70 2.63 -6.44
N TRP A 127 -11.66 1.97 -5.90
CA TRP A 127 -11.77 0.73 -5.13
C TRP A 127 -12.09 0.94 -3.64
N GLY A 128 -12.31 2.17 -3.19
CA GLY A 128 -12.71 2.45 -1.81
C GLY A 128 -11.58 2.92 -0.89
N VAL A 129 -10.36 3.12 -1.40
CA VAL A 129 -9.26 3.71 -0.63
C VAL A 129 -9.67 5.11 -0.16
N ASN A 130 -9.44 5.42 1.11
CA ASN A 130 -9.82 6.71 1.70
C ASN A 130 -8.65 7.53 2.25
N SER A 131 -7.45 6.97 2.26
CA SER A 131 -6.23 7.66 2.72
C SER A 131 -5.00 7.21 1.95
N PHE A 132 -4.10 8.14 1.69
CA PHE A 132 -2.74 7.81 1.26
C PHE A 132 -1.76 8.31 2.30
N MET A 133 -0.81 7.45 2.61
CA MET A 133 0.31 7.75 3.49
C MET A 133 1.59 7.71 2.70
N VAL A 134 2.49 8.66 2.97
CA VAL A 134 3.82 8.75 2.35
C VAL A 134 4.86 9.04 3.44
N TRP A 135 6.14 8.94 3.10
CA TRP A 135 7.23 9.21 4.03
C TRP A 135 8.25 10.17 3.41
N PHE A 136 8.64 11.16 4.19
CA PHE A 136 9.77 12.03 3.92
C PHE A 136 10.95 11.54 4.78
N GLY A 137 11.77 10.64 4.22
CA GLY A 137 12.95 10.09 4.90
C GLY A 137 14.04 11.14 5.05
N MET A 138 14.21 11.64 6.28
CA MET A 138 15.17 12.72 6.54
C MET A 138 16.62 12.28 6.36
N GLU A 139 16.91 10.99 6.51
CA GLU A 139 18.23 10.40 6.39
C GLU A 139 18.85 10.57 4.99
N GLU A 140 18.03 10.85 3.97
CA GLU A 140 18.49 11.12 2.60
C GLU A 140 19.05 12.56 2.44
N PHE A 141 18.79 13.46 3.41
CA PHE A 141 19.04 14.90 3.27
C PHE A 141 19.85 15.48 4.43
N THR A 142 20.37 16.70 4.23
CA THR A 142 21.14 17.43 5.27
C THR A 142 20.35 18.56 5.95
N GLY A 143 19.09 18.75 5.56
CA GLY A 143 18.20 19.76 6.10
C GLY A 143 17.01 20.02 5.16
N MET A 144 15.98 20.68 5.68
CA MET A 144 14.77 21.01 4.90
C MET A 144 15.07 21.88 3.68
N GLY A 145 16.10 22.73 3.74
CA GLY A 145 16.52 23.60 2.64
C GLY A 145 17.35 22.93 1.53
N ASP A 146 17.69 21.65 1.67
CA ASP A 146 18.38 20.88 0.64
C ASP A 146 17.55 20.87 -0.66
N PRO A 147 18.12 21.18 -1.85
CA PRO A 147 17.38 21.14 -3.11
C PRO A 147 16.70 19.79 -3.38
N GLN A 148 17.30 18.68 -2.97
CA GLN A 148 16.70 17.35 -3.14
C GLN A 148 15.55 17.13 -2.15
N ALA A 149 15.68 17.62 -0.91
CA ALA A 149 14.59 17.64 0.06
C ALA A 149 13.39 18.43 -0.47
N GLN A 150 13.63 19.63 -1.01
CA GLN A 150 12.59 20.48 -1.59
C GLN A 150 11.88 19.80 -2.77
N ALA A 151 12.64 19.14 -3.66
CA ALA A 151 12.06 18.37 -4.75
C ALA A 151 11.19 17.20 -4.25
N MET A 152 11.65 16.48 -3.22
CA MET A 152 10.90 15.39 -2.62
C MET A 152 9.61 15.89 -1.93
N ILE A 153 9.69 16.99 -1.18
CA ILE A 153 8.52 17.62 -0.54
C ILE A 153 7.47 18.02 -1.58
N GLU A 154 7.87 18.69 -2.65
CA GLU A 154 6.95 19.09 -3.70
C GLU A 154 6.28 17.86 -4.34
N ARG A 155 7.06 16.81 -4.62
CA ARG A 155 6.53 15.55 -5.11
C ARG A 155 5.48 14.95 -4.17
N LEU A 156 5.81 14.80 -2.89
CA LEU A 156 4.89 14.24 -1.89
C LEU A 156 3.62 15.09 -1.73
N ARG A 157 3.75 16.42 -1.79
CA ARG A 157 2.62 17.35 -1.77
C ARG A 157 1.70 17.15 -2.97
N VAL A 158 2.25 16.96 -4.18
CA VAL A 158 1.45 16.67 -5.38
C VAL A 158 0.68 15.35 -5.23
N LEU A 159 1.34 14.29 -4.75
CA LEU A 159 0.70 12.98 -4.52
C LEU A 159 -0.46 13.08 -3.54
N LEU A 160 -0.21 13.62 -2.34
CA LEU A 160 -1.23 13.77 -1.31
C LEU A 160 -2.35 14.72 -1.76
N LYS A 161 -2.02 15.77 -2.53
CA LYS A 161 -3.01 16.69 -3.12
C LYS A 161 -3.94 15.98 -4.11
N ALA A 162 -3.45 15.04 -4.92
CA ALA A 162 -4.30 14.27 -5.83
C ALA A 162 -5.40 13.52 -5.05
N GLY A 163 -5.06 12.93 -3.91
CA GLY A 163 -6.05 12.32 -3.00
C GLY A 163 -7.01 13.35 -2.37
N LYS A 164 -6.49 14.44 -1.81
CA LYS A 164 -7.32 15.51 -1.19
C LYS A 164 -8.31 16.12 -2.17
N ASP A 165 -7.92 16.24 -3.43
CA ASP A 165 -8.75 16.73 -4.52
C ASP A 165 -9.98 15.84 -4.79
N LEU A 166 -9.92 14.56 -4.43
CA LEU A 166 -11.04 13.62 -4.45
C LEU A 166 -11.78 13.53 -3.11
N GLY A 167 -11.31 14.21 -2.08
CA GLY A 167 -11.88 14.19 -0.73
C GLY A 167 -11.28 13.11 0.17
N LEU A 168 -10.16 12.50 -0.22
CA LEU A 168 -9.41 11.55 0.61
C LEU A 168 -8.56 12.26 1.65
N THR A 169 -8.04 11.50 2.60
CA THR A 169 -7.13 12.01 3.64
C THR A 169 -5.66 11.90 3.21
N ALA A 170 -4.87 12.90 3.62
CA ALA A 170 -3.43 12.99 3.41
C ALA A 170 -2.69 12.65 4.70
N SER A 171 -1.76 11.70 4.64
CA SER A 171 -1.09 11.15 5.83
C SER A 171 0.42 11.13 5.65
N LEU A 172 1.16 11.32 6.74
CA LEU A 172 2.62 11.20 6.75
C LEU A 172 3.08 10.18 7.80
N VAL A 173 4.06 9.36 7.44
CA VAL A 173 4.88 8.60 8.40
C VAL A 173 6.02 9.48 8.91
N SER A 174 6.35 9.33 10.17
CA SER A 174 7.57 9.84 10.78
C SER A 174 8.15 8.80 11.71
N VAL A 175 9.44 8.51 11.56
CA VAL A 175 10.20 7.82 12.59
C VAL A 175 10.24 8.73 13.83
N CYS A 176 10.15 8.16 15.02
CA CYS A 176 9.99 8.93 16.26
C CYS A 176 11.27 9.61 16.77
N ASN A 177 12.42 9.14 16.30
CA ASN A 177 13.75 9.63 16.65
C ASN A 177 14.61 9.79 15.39
N GLU A 178 14.01 10.41 14.37
CA GLU A 178 14.57 10.56 13.03
C GLU A 178 15.64 11.66 12.97
N GLY A 179 16.61 11.54 12.06
CA GLY A 179 17.63 12.57 11.89
C GLY A 179 18.01 12.78 10.44
N TYR A 180 18.39 14.01 10.09
CA TYR A 180 19.07 14.30 8.85
C TYR A 180 20.42 13.57 8.78
N ALA A 181 20.93 13.26 7.58
CA ALA A 181 22.20 12.57 7.36
C ALA A 181 23.38 13.15 8.17
N ASN A 182 23.36 14.47 8.40
CA ASN A 182 24.34 15.25 9.15
C ASN A 182 23.99 15.45 10.64
N SER A 183 23.07 14.67 11.21
CA SER A 183 22.71 14.76 12.63
C SER A 183 23.96 14.58 13.52
N PRO A 184 24.08 15.31 14.64
CA PRO A 184 25.30 15.30 15.45
C PRO A 184 25.63 13.90 15.97
N ALA A 185 26.83 13.41 15.68
CA ALA A 185 27.22 12.03 15.97
C ALA A 185 27.15 11.69 17.46
N GLU A 186 27.48 12.64 18.32
CA GLU A 186 27.40 12.54 19.77
C GLU A 186 25.97 12.44 20.29
N LEU A 187 24.95 12.80 19.50
CA LEU A 187 23.54 12.73 19.86
C LEU A 187 22.82 11.47 19.32
N ARG A 188 23.48 10.69 18.45
CA ARG A 188 22.87 9.52 17.79
C ARG A 188 22.48 8.40 18.76
N ALA A 189 21.47 7.63 18.36
CA ALA A 189 20.99 6.45 19.04
C ALA A 189 22.03 5.34 19.06
N GLU A 190 21.97 4.51 20.10
CA GLU A 190 22.73 3.26 20.13
C GLU A 190 21.88 2.18 19.44
N ASP A 191 22.49 1.39 18.56
CA ASP A 191 21.80 0.37 17.75
C ASP A 191 22.17 -1.07 18.14
N GLY A 192 23.33 -1.28 18.76
CA GLY A 192 23.80 -2.62 19.11
C GLY A 192 22.86 -3.33 20.10
N THR A 193 22.64 -4.63 19.94
CA THR A 193 21.87 -5.48 20.87
C THR A 193 22.77 -6.45 21.65
N VAL A 194 24.03 -6.61 21.23
CA VAL A 194 25.00 -7.52 21.84
C VAL A 194 25.35 -7.09 23.26
N ASN A 195 25.32 -8.05 24.20
CA ASN A 195 25.62 -7.83 25.62
C ASN A 195 24.78 -6.73 26.27
N ARG A 196 23.57 -6.47 25.76
CA ARG A 196 22.65 -5.50 26.31
C ARG A 196 21.53 -6.18 27.10
N PRO A 197 21.42 -5.95 28.41
CA PRO A 197 20.29 -6.45 29.20
C PRO A 197 18.95 -6.03 28.59
N GLY A 198 18.01 -6.96 28.48
CA GLY A 198 16.67 -6.71 27.93
C GLY A 198 16.54 -6.80 26.40
N TRP A 199 17.61 -7.20 25.70
CA TRP A 199 17.64 -7.40 24.23
C TRP A 199 18.08 -8.84 23.92
N HIS A 200 17.45 -9.51 22.94
CA HIS A 200 17.59 -10.98 22.78
C HIS A 200 17.69 -11.52 21.34
N THR A 201 17.61 -10.68 20.30
CA THR A 201 17.17 -11.18 18.98
C THR A 201 18.25 -11.64 18.01
N LYS A 202 17.83 -12.62 17.20
CA LYS A 202 18.56 -13.42 16.19
C LYS A 202 18.99 -12.70 14.91
N ASN A 203 18.39 -11.56 14.52
CA ASN A 203 18.75 -10.85 13.28
C ASN A 203 19.74 -9.72 13.57
N GLY A 204 21.03 -10.09 13.57
CA GLY A 204 22.17 -9.18 13.64
C GLY A 204 22.47 -8.62 15.04
N PRO A 205 23.72 -8.18 15.30
CA PRO A 205 24.13 -7.57 16.56
C PRO A 205 23.52 -6.18 16.81
N ARG A 206 22.50 -5.75 16.02
CA ARG A 206 21.90 -4.42 16.06
C ARG A 206 20.44 -4.41 15.64
N ILE A 207 19.70 -3.38 16.06
CA ILE A 207 18.41 -2.98 15.45
C ILE A 207 18.64 -2.29 14.10
N TYR A 208 17.60 -2.19 13.27
CA TYR A 208 17.70 -1.50 11.98
C TYR A 208 17.55 0.03 12.15
N ASN A 209 18.67 0.68 12.42
CA ASN A 209 18.87 2.12 12.32
C ASN A 209 19.67 2.44 11.05
N LEU A 210 19.30 3.51 10.35
CA LEU A 210 20.01 3.99 9.17
C LEU A 210 21.26 4.81 9.55
N GLY A 211 21.41 5.15 10.83
CA GLY A 211 22.58 5.79 11.43
C GLY A 211 22.29 7.17 12.03
N PRO A 212 21.56 8.06 11.34
CA PRO A 212 21.29 9.41 11.84
C PRO A 212 20.30 9.52 13.01
N GLU A 213 19.60 8.45 13.36
CA GLU A 213 18.57 8.46 14.40
C GLU A 213 19.13 8.95 15.74
N LEU A 214 18.35 9.72 16.50
CA LEU A 214 18.79 10.40 17.72
C LEU A 214 18.41 9.63 18.99
N CYS A 215 19.16 9.80 20.07
CA CYS A 215 18.88 9.14 21.34
C CYS A 215 17.97 10.01 22.23
N PRO A 216 16.73 9.59 22.56
CA PRO A 216 15.81 10.37 23.41
C PRO A 216 16.31 10.69 24.82
N SER A 217 17.36 9.99 25.27
CA SER A 217 17.96 10.19 26.59
C SER A 217 19.10 11.19 26.62
N LYS A 218 19.53 11.73 25.46
CA LYS A 218 20.59 12.75 25.40
C LYS A 218 19.98 14.15 25.51
N PRO A 219 20.61 15.09 26.23
CA PRO A 219 20.10 16.45 26.39
C PRO A 219 19.89 17.15 25.04
N GLY A 220 18.78 17.88 24.90
CA GLY A 220 18.45 18.65 23.69
C GLY A 220 17.87 17.84 22.52
N VAL A 221 17.91 16.50 22.56
CA VAL A 221 17.37 15.67 21.46
C VAL A 221 15.88 15.86 21.28
N LEU A 222 15.09 15.91 22.36
CA LEU A 222 13.64 16.12 22.25
C LEU A 222 13.31 17.46 21.55
N ASP A 223 14.00 18.54 21.91
CA ASP A 223 13.78 19.85 21.29
C ASP A 223 14.18 19.85 19.80
N MET A 224 15.26 19.15 19.46
CA MET A 224 15.72 18.97 18.07
C MET A 224 14.68 18.23 17.23
N GLU A 225 14.14 17.13 17.74
CA GLU A 225 13.12 16.32 17.07
C GLU A 225 11.79 17.06 16.91
N LEU A 226 11.38 17.84 17.92
CA LEU A 226 10.23 18.74 17.80
C LEU A 226 10.47 19.81 16.72
N GLY A 227 11.72 20.30 16.59
CA GLY A 227 12.13 21.17 15.49
C GLY A 227 12.01 20.51 14.12
N TYR A 228 12.54 19.30 13.96
CA TYR A 228 12.42 18.51 12.73
C TYR A 228 10.96 18.19 12.37
N CYS A 229 10.13 17.84 13.35
CA CYS A 229 8.71 17.66 13.14
C CYS A 229 8.03 18.97 12.72
N LYS A 230 8.41 20.11 13.32
CA LYS A 230 7.89 21.41 12.93
C LYS A 230 8.23 21.76 11.48
N GLU A 231 9.44 21.48 11.01
CA GLU A 231 9.80 21.68 9.61
C GLU A 231 8.86 20.89 8.68
N LYS A 232 8.59 19.62 9.00
CA LYS A 232 7.62 18.79 8.26
C LYS A 232 6.20 19.39 8.35
N PHE A 233 5.76 19.83 9.52
CA PHE A 233 4.44 20.45 9.67
C PHE A 233 4.31 21.70 8.80
N ASP A 234 5.29 22.60 8.83
CA ASP A 234 5.30 23.82 8.03
C ASP A 234 5.28 23.50 6.53
N ALA A 235 6.09 22.53 6.08
CA ALA A 235 6.17 22.10 4.68
C ALA A 235 4.84 21.55 4.14
N PHE A 236 4.02 20.93 4.98
CA PHE A 236 2.73 20.33 4.60
C PHE A 236 1.50 21.11 5.12
N GLN A 237 1.69 22.25 5.81
CA GLN A 237 0.62 22.99 6.47
C GLN A 237 -0.51 23.39 5.52
N SER A 238 -0.16 23.90 4.34
CA SER A 238 -1.13 24.37 3.33
C SER A 238 -1.95 23.25 2.70
N LEU A 239 -1.46 22.00 2.77
CA LEU A 239 -2.17 20.83 2.29
C LEU A 239 -3.18 20.31 3.34
N GLY A 240 -2.81 20.43 4.62
CA GLY A 240 -3.57 19.91 5.76
C GLY A 240 -3.40 18.40 5.89
N LEU A 241 -2.56 17.96 6.84
CA LEU A 241 -2.36 16.55 7.16
C LEU A 241 -3.47 16.05 8.07
N ASP A 242 -4.10 14.93 7.69
CA ASP A 242 -5.22 14.32 8.40
C ASP A 242 -4.77 13.19 9.34
N TYR A 243 -3.66 12.49 9.02
CA TYR A 243 -3.03 11.52 9.90
C TYR A 243 -1.53 11.75 10.04
N TRP A 244 -1.03 11.57 11.26
CA TRP A 244 0.40 11.49 11.58
C TRP A 244 0.72 10.13 12.17
N GLY A 245 1.48 9.35 11.42
CA GLY A 245 1.96 8.03 11.82
C GLY A 245 3.32 8.12 12.48
N ILE A 246 3.43 7.67 13.74
CA ILE A 246 4.70 7.65 14.48
C ILE A 246 5.24 6.22 14.47
N TRP A 247 6.44 6.01 13.94
CA TRP A 247 7.08 4.70 13.81
C TRP A 247 8.17 4.46 14.87
N PRO A 248 8.22 3.26 15.47
CA PRO A 248 9.21 2.93 16.50
C PRO A 248 10.51 2.34 15.95
N TYR A 249 10.45 1.69 14.79
CA TYR A 249 11.52 0.88 14.19
C TYR A 249 11.38 0.86 12.67
N ASP A 250 12.47 0.49 11.99
CA ASP A 250 12.54 0.29 10.53
C ASP A 250 12.26 1.55 9.68
N SER A 251 12.97 2.66 9.86
CA SER A 251 14.09 2.86 10.81
C SER A 251 13.64 3.42 12.16
N GLY A 252 14.55 3.46 13.14
CA GLY A 252 14.25 3.97 14.49
C GLY A 252 14.64 3.01 15.60
N GLY A 253 14.70 3.54 16.82
CA GLY A 253 15.08 2.77 17.99
C GLY A 253 16.33 3.27 18.68
N CYS A 254 16.45 2.95 19.97
CA CYS A 254 17.65 3.19 20.75
C CYS A 254 17.82 2.13 21.84
N THR A 255 18.96 1.46 21.83
CA THR A 255 19.27 0.34 22.73
C THR A 255 19.98 0.77 24.01
N CYS A 256 20.13 2.07 24.27
CA CYS A 256 20.78 2.55 25.49
C CYS A 256 19.92 2.21 26.73
N PRO A 257 20.54 1.96 27.90
CA PRO A 257 19.81 1.55 29.11
C PRO A 257 18.73 2.54 29.55
N LYS A 258 18.89 3.83 29.27
CA LYS A 258 17.92 4.88 29.63
C LYS A 258 16.69 4.91 28.72
N CYS A 259 16.78 4.32 27.54
CA CYS A 259 15.68 4.22 26.58
C CYS A 259 14.95 2.87 26.65
N SER A 260 15.58 1.83 27.23
CA SER A 260 15.00 0.50 27.37
C SER A 260 13.90 0.45 28.47
N PRO A 261 12.87 -0.40 28.33
CA PRO A 261 12.41 -1.05 27.09
C PRO A 261 11.96 0.02 26.09
N TRP A 262 12.47 -0.02 24.85
CA TRP A 262 12.30 1.06 23.88
C TRP A 262 10.83 1.49 23.69
N GLY A 263 9.99 0.55 23.26
CA GLY A 263 8.58 0.78 22.93
C GLY A 263 7.72 1.31 24.09
N ALA A 264 8.13 1.05 25.34
CA ALA A 264 7.40 1.50 26.53
C ALA A 264 8.05 2.70 27.26
N ASN A 265 9.27 3.09 26.86
CA ASN A 265 10.05 4.15 27.51
C ASN A 265 10.57 5.17 26.49
N GLY A 266 11.73 4.89 25.86
CA GLY A 266 12.39 5.84 24.95
C GLY A 266 11.48 6.32 23.82
N TYR A 267 10.71 5.40 23.24
CA TYR A 267 9.73 5.68 22.21
C TYR A 267 8.64 6.63 22.68
N LEU A 268 7.98 6.33 23.81
CA LEU A 268 6.86 7.13 24.31
C LEU A 268 7.30 8.52 24.80
N ARG A 269 8.53 8.65 25.29
CA ARG A 269 9.13 9.94 25.65
C ARG A 269 9.30 10.87 24.45
N MET A 270 9.32 10.34 23.23
CA MET A 270 9.32 11.11 21.98
C MET A 270 7.94 11.22 21.37
N ALA A 271 7.23 10.10 21.25
CA ALA A 271 5.98 10.00 20.51
C ALA A 271 4.89 10.92 21.09
N GLU A 272 4.75 11.00 22.42
CA GLU A 272 3.73 11.84 23.04
C GLU A 272 3.96 13.34 22.78
N PRO A 273 5.14 13.93 23.05
CA PRO A 273 5.40 15.32 22.68
C PRO A 273 5.21 15.62 21.20
N ILE A 274 5.67 14.73 20.30
CA ILE A 274 5.52 14.88 18.84
C ILE A 274 4.03 14.87 18.46
N ALA A 275 3.25 13.92 19.00
CA ALA A 275 1.82 13.83 18.77
C ALA A 275 1.08 15.09 19.22
N ARG A 276 1.42 15.63 20.40
CA ARG A 276 0.83 16.89 20.91
C ARG A 276 1.22 18.09 20.03
N ALA A 277 2.46 18.16 19.56
CA ALA A 277 2.90 19.18 18.62
C ALA A 277 2.15 19.09 17.28
N TYR A 278 1.95 17.88 16.76
CA TYR A 278 1.14 17.64 15.56
C TYR A 278 -0.31 18.09 15.77
N LYS A 279 -0.98 17.69 16.85
CA LYS A 279 -2.36 18.12 17.14
C LYS A 279 -2.50 19.65 17.30
N LYS A 280 -1.44 20.33 17.75
CA LYS A 280 -1.41 21.80 17.77
C LYS A 280 -1.33 22.41 16.36
N ALA A 281 -0.52 21.83 15.47
CA ALA A 281 -0.39 22.29 14.08
C ALA A 281 -1.60 21.91 13.20
N PHE A 282 -2.23 20.76 13.49
CA PHE A 282 -3.37 20.19 12.79
C PHE A 282 -4.47 19.76 13.79
N PRO A 283 -5.33 20.69 14.26
CA PRO A 283 -6.31 20.42 15.33
C PRO A 283 -7.33 19.30 15.04
N ASN A 284 -7.61 19.04 13.76
CA ASN A 284 -8.52 17.96 13.33
C ASN A 284 -7.76 16.69 12.93
N GLY A 285 -6.43 16.72 12.97
CA GLY A 285 -5.57 15.62 12.60
C GLY A 285 -5.60 14.51 13.65
N LYS A 286 -5.39 13.27 13.19
CA LYS A 286 -5.38 12.08 14.03
C LYS A 286 -3.97 11.49 14.12
N VAL A 287 -3.63 10.96 15.28
CA VAL A 287 -2.32 10.34 15.50
C VAL A 287 -2.46 8.82 15.52
N ILE A 288 -1.59 8.15 14.77
CA ILE A 288 -1.44 6.70 14.73
C ILE A 288 -0.10 6.37 15.40
N LEU A 289 -0.14 5.63 16.51
CA LEU A 289 1.07 5.09 17.13
C LEU A 289 1.32 3.68 16.59
N SER A 290 2.42 3.49 15.85
CA SER A 290 2.81 2.18 15.38
C SER A 290 3.53 1.39 16.48
N THR A 291 3.29 0.08 16.51
CA THR A 291 4.00 -0.90 17.32
C THR A 291 4.79 -1.87 16.44
N TRP A 292 5.11 -1.47 15.21
CA TRP A 292 5.87 -2.27 14.25
C TRP A 292 7.09 -2.89 14.94
N TYR A 293 7.21 -4.21 14.93
CA TYR A 293 8.33 -4.94 15.55
C TYR A 293 8.49 -4.80 17.07
N PHE A 294 7.44 -4.44 17.80
CA PHE A 294 7.46 -4.57 19.26
C PHE A 294 7.78 -6.00 19.70
N ASP A 295 8.71 -6.11 20.66
CA ASP A 295 9.31 -7.35 21.16
C ASP A 295 10.01 -8.19 20.09
N ARG A 296 10.27 -7.62 18.90
CA ARG A 296 11.13 -8.28 17.91
C ARG A 296 12.56 -8.32 18.41
N TRP A 297 13.07 -7.25 19.03
CA TRP A 297 14.47 -7.14 19.50
C TRP A 297 14.64 -7.09 21.02
N GLY A 298 13.73 -6.37 21.68
CA GLY A 298 13.71 -6.17 23.13
C GLY A 298 12.64 -7.03 23.81
N ILE A 299 12.59 -6.97 25.14
CA ILE A 299 11.58 -7.65 25.95
C ILE A 299 10.72 -6.61 26.66
N GLY A 300 9.41 -6.83 26.67
CA GLY A 300 8.46 -6.13 27.52
C GLY A 300 7.96 -4.80 26.94
N GLU A 301 8.11 -4.58 25.64
CA GLU A 301 7.55 -3.42 24.94
C GLU A 301 6.02 -3.49 24.94
N TRP A 302 5.44 -4.65 24.62
CA TRP A 302 3.99 -4.86 24.65
C TRP A 302 3.42 -4.81 26.08
N ASP A 303 4.06 -5.49 27.03
CA ASP A 303 3.65 -5.47 28.43
C ASP A 303 3.70 -4.05 29.01
N GLY A 304 4.80 -3.33 28.75
CA GLY A 304 5.02 -1.99 29.26
C GLY A 304 4.02 -0.97 28.72
N ILE A 305 3.75 -0.98 27.41
CA ILE A 305 2.76 -0.07 26.82
C ILE A 305 1.34 -0.40 27.29
N THR A 306 1.02 -1.69 27.46
CA THR A 306 -0.27 -2.15 27.98
C THR A 306 -0.49 -1.67 29.41
N ALA A 307 0.49 -1.88 30.29
CA ALA A 307 0.42 -1.44 31.67
C ALA A 307 0.21 0.07 31.76
N ARG A 308 0.96 0.85 30.96
CA ARG A 308 0.85 2.31 30.93
C ARG A 308 -0.51 2.79 30.42
N PHE A 309 -1.00 2.26 29.30
CA PHE A 309 -2.25 2.74 28.71
C PHE A 309 -3.50 2.23 29.41
N ASN A 310 -3.41 1.11 30.13
CA ASN A 310 -4.49 0.65 30.99
C ASN A 310 -4.55 1.46 32.30
N ALA A 311 -3.41 1.93 32.81
CA ALA A 311 -3.37 2.83 33.95
C ALA A 311 -3.93 4.22 33.60
N GLU A 312 -3.55 4.76 32.44
CA GLU A 312 -4.05 6.03 31.92
C GLU A 312 -4.21 5.95 30.40
N LYS A 313 -5.46 5.95 29.93
CA LYS A 313 -5.75 5.91 28.50
C LYS A 313 -5.21 7.17 27.83
N PRO A 314 -4.34 7.06 26.82
CA PRO A 314 -3.69 8.22 26.22
C PRO A 314 -4.70 9.08 25.45
N ASP A 315 -4.66 10.40 25.69
CA ASP A 315 -5.50 11.42 25.06
C ASP A 315 -4.88 12.00 23.77
N TRP A 316 -3.59 11.75 23.56
CA TRP A 316 -2.79 12.34 22.49
C TRP A 316 -2.78 11.50 21.20
N MET A 317 -3.36 10.29 21.21
CA MET A 317 -3.48 9.46 20.01
C MET A 317 -4.88 8.92 19.76
N ASP A 318 -5.13 8.52 18.52
CA ASP A 318 -6.45 8.12 18.02
C ASP A 318 -6.48 6.64 17.62
N TYR A 319 -5.35 6.09 17.17
CA TYR A 319 -5.21 4.69 16.80
C TYR A 319 -3.90 4.10 17.30
N LEU A 320 -3.96 2.82 17.67
CA LEU A 320 -2.78 1.96 17.71
C LEU A 320 -2.69 1.22 16.37
N MET A 321 -1.49 1.04 15.84
CA MET A 321 -1.25 0.22 14.66
C MET A 321 -0.34 -0.94 15.03
N ALA A 322 -0.83 -2.17 14.81
CA ALA A 322 -0.09 -3.38 15.13
C ALA A 322 0.04 -4.26 13.91
N ASP A 323 1.28 -4.60 13.57
CA ASP A 323 1.61 -5.56 12.53
C ASP A 323 3.08 -5.99 12.70
N ASN A 324 3.47 -7.03 11.95
CA ASN A 324 4.81 -7.58 11.86
C ASN A 324 4.99 -8.17 10.45
N PHE A 325 6.24 -8.31 10.01
CA PHE A 325 6.57 -8.72 8.65
C PHE A 325 6.00 -10.09 8.25
N GLU A 326 6.31 -11.17 9.00
CA GLU A 326 5.87 -12.53 8.62
C GLU A 326 4.52 -12.92 9.22
N GLU A 327 4.36 -12.80 10.52
CA GLU A 327 3.16 -13.20 11.25
C GLU A 327 2.61 -12.02 12.04
N TYR A 328 1.28 -11.92 12.14
CA TYR A 328 0.66 -10.88 12.97
C TYR A 328 1.09 -11.05 14.44
N PRO A 329 1.41 -9.96 15.17
CA PRO A 329 1.82 -10.08 16.56
C PRO A 329 0.73 -10.78 17.38
N ARG A 330 1.11 -11.82 18.12
CA ARG A 330 0.14 -12.59 18.92
C ARG A 330 -0.41 -11.78 20.10
N TYR A 331 0.38 -10.86 20.64
CA TYR A 331 0.05 -10.14 21.87
C TYR A 331 -1.33 -9.47 21.85
N PRO A 332 -1.72 -8.63 20.85
CA PRO A 332 -3.06 -8.05 20.81
C PRO A 332 -4.21 -9.07 20.69
N LEU A 333 -3.94 -10.27 20.15
CA LEU A 333 -4.93 -11.35 20.01
C LEU A 333 -5.20 -12.04 21.36
N ASP A 334 -4.16 -12.19 22.18
CA ASP A 334 -4.25 -12.93 23.46
C ASP A 334 -4.56 -12.03 24.65
N HIS A 335 -4.05 -10.78 24.64
CA HIS A 335 -4.15 -9.85 25.77
C HIS A 335 -5.11 -8.68 25.53
N GLY A 336 -5.63 -8.56 24.30
CA GLY A 336 -6.42 -7.41 23.86
C GLY A 336 -5.56 -6.22 23.47
N VAL A 337 -6.20 -5.21 22.90
CA VAL A 337 -5.52 -4.00 22.42
C VAL A 337 -5.17 -3.08 23.59
N PRO A 338 -3.90 -2.66 23.76
CA PRO A 338 -3.49 -1.71 24.79
C PRO A 338 -4.41 -0.48 24.87
N GLY A 339 -4.95 -0.18 26.07
CA GLY A 339 -5.85 0.95 26.30
C GLY A 339 -7.23 0.85 25.63
N GLY A 340 -7.58 -0.30 25.02
CA GLY A 340 -8.82 -0.48 24.26
C GLY A 340 -8.97 0.54 23.13
N LEU A 341 -7.85 0.86 22.46
CA LEU A 341 -7.82 1.78 21.33
C LEU A 341 -8.32 1.11 20.05
N PRO A 342 -8.89 1.86 19.10
CA PRO A 342 -9.10 1.36 17.74
C PRO A 342 -7.78 0.88 17.13
N LEU A 343 -7.78 -0.33 16.59
CA LEU A 343 -6.59 -0.98 16.07
C LEU A 343 -6.53 -0.91 14.55
N LEU A 344 -5.41 -0.48 14.00
CA LEU A 344 -5.10 -0.56 12.58
C LEU A 344 -4.09 -1.68 12.33
N ASN A 345 -4.14 -2.27 11.15
CA ASN A 345 -3.07 -3.15 10.66
C ASN A 345 -2.18 -2.43 9.64
N PHE A 346 -1.06 -3.07 9.34
CA PHE A 346 -0.03 -2.61 8.40
C PHE A 346 0.58 -3.84 7.72
N PRO A 347 -0.22 -4.60 6.95
CA PRO A 347 0.29 -5.82 6.35
C PRO A 347 1.32 -5.45 5.28
N ASP A 348 2.48 -6.11 5.33
CA ASP A 348 3.37 -6.15 4.16
C ASP A 348 2.66 -6.90 3.03
N ILE A 349 2.51 -6.22 1.89
CA ILE A 349 1.90 -6.78 0.68
C ILE A 349 2.87 -6.83 -0.50
N SER A 350 4.12 -6.41 -0.30
CA SER A 350 5.12 -6.24 -1.37
C SER A 350 6.25 -7.24 -1.24
N MET A 351 6.85 -7.35 -0.05
CA MET A 351 8.15 -7.97 0.15
C MET A 351 8.05 -9.45 0.50
N TYR A 352 6.94 -9.87 1.12
CA TYR A 352 6.77 -11.21 1.69
C TYR A 352 7.25 -12.31 0.74
N GLY A 353 8.21 -13.12 1.19
CA GLY A 353 8.68 -14.32 0.48
C GLY A 353 9.35 -14.07 -0.87
N GLN A 354 9.68 -12.82 -1.22
CA GLN A 354 10.35 -12.46 -2.46
C GLN A 354 11.73 -11.85 -2.19
N ASP A 355 12.69 -12.15 -3.05
CA ASP A 355 13.98 -11.45 -3.12
C ASP A 355 14.52 -11.62 -4.56
N PRO A 356 14.65 -10.54 -5.35
CA PRO A 356 14.20 -9.16 -5.07
C PRO A 356 12.67 -9.01 -5.01
N TRP A 357 12.16 -8.04 -4.25
CA TRP A 357 10.73 -7.87 -3.92
C TRP A 357 9.82 -7.72 -5.15
N GLY A 358 10.23 -6.92 -6.14
CA GLY A 358 9.50 -6.65 -7.38
C GLY A 358 10.02 -7.36 -8.63
N GLY A 359 11.02 -8.24 -8.50
CA GLY A 359 11.80 -8.71 -9.65
C GLY A 359 11.19 -9.82 -10.49
N TYR A 360 9.96 -10.24 -10.20
CA TYR A 360 9.31 -11.37 -10.88
C TYR A 360 7.93 -11.03 -11.47
N GLY A 361 7.57 -9.75 -11.59
CA GLY A 361 6.26 -9.31 -12.07
C GLY A 361 5.19 -9.33 -10.98
N ALA A 362 3.93 -9.54 -11.36
CA ALA A 362 2.81 -9.53 -10.42
C ALA A 362 3.04 -10.48 -9.21
N ASN A 363 2.77 -9.98 -7.99
CA ASN A 363 3.02 -10.69 -6.73
C ASN A 363 1.75 -10.95 -5.88
N PRO A 364 0.66 -11.52 -6.45
CA PRO A 364 -0.58 -11.68 -5.70
C PRO A 364 -0.52 -12.86 -4.71
N HIS A 365 -1.08 -12.66 -3.52
CA HIS A 365 -1.20 -13.70 -2.48
C HIS A 365 -2.51 -13.59 -1.68
N PRO A 366 -3.68 -13.74 -2.36
CA PRO A 366 -5.00 -13.56 -1.74
C PRO A 366 -5.29 -14.53 -0.59
N GLY A 367 -4.85 -15.79 -0.67
CA GLY A 367 -5.04 -16.79 0.38
C GLY A 367 -4.34 -16.40 1.66
N ARG A 368 -3.10 -15.93 1.58
CA ARG A 368 -2.37 -15.39 2.74
C ARG A 368 -3.06 -14.16 3.33
N LEU A 369 -3.50 -13.22 2.50
CA LEU A 369 -4.20 -12.02 2.99
C LEU A 369 -5.51 -12.38 3.68
N GLN A 370 -6.28 -13.33 3.13
CA GLN A 370 -7.48 -13.87 3.77
C GLN A 370 -7.14 -14.50 5.12
N GLN A 371 -6.10 -15.35 5.20
CA GLN A 371 -5.70 -15.99 6.45
C GLN A 371 -5.35 -14.97 7.53
N ARG A 372 -4.60 -13.91 7.17
CA ARG A 372 -4.25 -12.83 8.10
C ARG A 372 -5.49 -12.02 8.51
N TRP A 373 -6.40 -11.78 7.58
CA TRP A 373 -7.65 -11.09 7.86
C TRP A 373 -8.54 -11.89 8.80
N ASP A 374 -8.71 -13.20 8.60
CA ASP A 374 -9.54 -14.05 9.45
C ASP A 374 -9.09 -14.06 10.91
N GLN A 375 -7.77 -13.92 11.14
CA GLN A 375 -7.19 -13.80 12.47
C GLN A 375 -7.52 -12.46 13.16
N THR A 376 -7.74 -11.39 12.39
CA THR A 376 -7.70 -10.00 12.89
C THR A 376 -8.98 -9.20 12.65
N ARG A 377 -9.87 -9.63 11.75
CA ARG A 377 -11.07 -8.89 11.30
C ARG A 377 -12.02 -8.44 12.40
N LYS A 378 -11.99 -9.12 13.55
CA LYS A 378 -12.84 -8.83 14.72
C LYS A 378 -12.33 -7.69 15.59
N ILE A 379 -11.04 -7.33 15.47
CA ILE A 379 -10.40 -6.32 16.32
C ILE A 379 -9.94 -5.08 15.55
N LEU A 380 -9.85 -5.17 14.22
CA LEU A 380 -9.36 -4.09 13.38
C LEU A 380 -10.45 -3.05 13.07
N SER A 381 -10.00 -1.81 12.90
CA SER A 381 -10.74 -0.66 12.38
C SER A 381 -10.24 -0.25 10.98
N GLY A 382 -9.60 -1.18 10.28
CA GLY A 382 -8.98 -0.99 8.96
C GLY A 382 -7.44 -0.93 9.04
N GLY A 383 -6.80 -0.20 8.12
CA GLY A 383 -5.35 -0.02 8.17
C GLY A 383 -4.70 0.62 6.96
N PHE A 384 -3.37 0.48 6.89
CA PHE A 384 -2.51 1.01 5.84
C PHE A 384 -1.54 -0.09 5.37
N PRO A 385 -1.93 -0.98 4.44
CA PRO A 385 -1.01 -1.92 3.82
C PRO A 385 0.26 -1.23 3.31
N TYR A 386 1.41 -1.81 3.63
CA TYR A 386 2.72 -1.34 3.16
C TYR A 386 2.88 -1.67 1.69
N SER A 387 3.11 -0.65 0.86
CA SER A 387 3.35 -0.85 -0.55
C SER A 387 4.65 -0.20 -1.00
N GLU A 388 5.48 -1.02 -1.62
CA GLU A 388 6.77 -0.67 -2.22
C GLU A 388 6.67 -0.32 -3.71
N GLY A 389 5.66 -0.83 -4.42
CA GLY A 389 5.49 -0.59 -5.85
C GLY A 389 4.15 -1.04 -6.42
N ILE A 390 4.13 -1.24 -7.74
CA ILE A 390 2.91 -1.59 -8.48
C ILE A 390 2.75 -3.09 -8.73
N TYR A 391 3.75 -3.91 -8.39
CA TYR A 391 3.70 -5.36 -8.63
C TYR A 391 2.72 -6.10 -7.72
N GLU A 392 2.36 -5.48 -6.60
CA GLU A 392 1.37 -5.92 -5.62
C GLU A 392 0.03 -5.19 -5.73
N ASP A 393 -0.29 -4.60 -6.88
CA ASP A 393 -1.53 -3.83 -7.11
C ASP A 393 -2.81 -4.56 -6.64
N LEU A 394 -2.96 -5.82 -7.04
CA LEU A 394 -4.10 -6.64 -6.64
C LEU A 394 -4.20 -6.81 -5.11
N ASN A 395 -3.06 -6.88 -4.40
CA ASN A 395 -3.06 -7.03 -2.93
C ASN A 395 -3.61 -5.77 -2.24
N LYS A 396 -3.33 -4.57 -2.78
CA LYS A 396 -3.92 -3.31 -2.26
C LYS A 396 -5.44 -3.35 -2.32
N ILE A 397 -5.97 -3.83 -3.45
CA ILE A 397 -7.40 -3.91 -3.71
C ILE A 397 -8.04 -4.97 -2.82
N ILE A 398 -7.39 -6.14 -2.65
CA ILE A 398 -7.84 -7.17 -1.70
C ILE A 398 -7.95 -6.59 -0.29
N CYS A 399 -6.89 -5.97 0.25
CA CYS A 399 -6.93 -5.37 1.59
C CYS A 399 -8.04 -4.32 1.71
N THR A 400 -8.18 -3.45 0.71
CA THR A 400 -9.22 -2.41 0.70
C THR A 400 -10.63 -3.01 0.72
N GLN A 401 -10.86 -4.08 -0.05
CA GLN A 401 -12.15 -4.75 -0.11
C GLN A 401 -12.46 -5.54 1.17
N LEU A 402 -11.45 -6.14 1.83
CA LEU A 402 -11.62 -6.77 3.14
C LEU A 402 -12.03 -5.74 4.21
N TYR A 403 -11.52 -4.51 4.13
CA TYR A 403 -11.95 -3.41 5.00
C TYR A 403 -13.35 -2.86 4.65
N TRP A 404 -13.76 -2.99 3.39
CA TRP A 404 -15.07 -2.57 2.92
C TRP A 404 -16.17 -3.57 3.32
N ASP A 405 -15.99 -4.83 2.94
CA ASP A 405 -16.92 -5.94 3.18
C ASP A 405 -16.19 -7.12 3.85
N PRO A 406 -16.18 -7.17 5.19
CA PRO A 406 -15.30 -8.04 5.96
C PRO A 406 -15.64 -9.52 5.83
N ASP A 407 -16.87 -9.85 5.40
CA ASP A 407 -17.35 -11.23 5.23
C ASP A 407 -17.13 -11.76 3.81
N ARG A 408 -16.71 -10.90 2.87
CA ARG A 408 -16.49 -11.27 1.48
C ARG A 408 -15.12 -11.95 1.30
N PRO A 409 -15.04 -13.11 0.64
CA PRO A 409 -13.77 -13.77 0.36
C PRO A 409 -12.83 -12.94 -0.53
N ALA A 410 -11.53 -12.97 -0.24
CA ALA A 410 -10.50 -12.29 -1.03
C ALA A 410 -10.49 -12.71 -2.52
N LEU A 411 -10.80 -13.98 -2.82
CA LEU A 411 -10.88 -14.47 -4.21
C LEU A 411 -12.02 -13.84 -5.02
N ASP A 412 -13.10 -13.38 -4.39
CA ASP A 412 -14.14 -12.65 -5.11
C ASP A 412 -13.63 -11.28 -5.56
N THR A 413 -12.77 -10.65 -4.77
CA THR A 413 -12.07 -9.42 -5.18
C THR A 413 -11.10 -9.68 -6.34
N VAL A 414 -10.42 -10.83 -6.36
CA VAL A 414 -9.58 -11.23 -7.51
C VAL A 414 -10.43 -11.33 -8.79
N ARG A 415 -11.61 -11.94 -8.70
CA ARG A 415 -12.54 -12.06 -9.82
C ARG A 415 -13.02 -10.69 -10.31
N ASP A 416 -13.43 -9.80 -9.39
CA ASP A 416 -13.86 -8.43 -9.72
C ASP A 416 -12.75 -7.63 -10.40
N TYR A 417 -11.54 -7.68 -9.83
CA TYR A 417 -10.36 -7.03 -10.40
C TYR A 417 -10.08 -7.52 -11.81
N ALA A 418 -10.10 -8.83 -12.02
CA ALA A 418 -9.85 -9.41 -13.34
C ALA A 418 -10.94 -9.04 -14.36
N ALA A 419 -12.22 -9.01 -13.93
CA ALA A 419 -13.32 -8.60 -14.78
C ALA A 419 -13.20 -7.15 -15.23
N PHE A 420 -12.77 -6.25 -14.34
CA PHE A 420 -12.63 -4.83 -14.63
C PHE A 420 -11.35 -4.48 -15.41
N GLU A 421 -10.20 -4.99 -14.98
CA GLU A 421 -8.91 -4.59 -15.54
C GLU A 421 -8.59 -5.32 -16.86
N PHE A 422 -9.17 -6.50 -17.08
CA PHE A 422 -8.91 -7.33 -18.26
C PHE A 422 -10.16 -7.53 -19.11
N SER A 423 -11.06 -8.41 -18.68
CA SER A 423 -12.41 -8.56 -19.23
C SER A 423 -13.24 -9.51 -18.37
N PRO A 424 -14.58 -9.37 -18.36
CA PRO A 424 -15.46 -10.30 -17.65
C PRO A 424 -15.26 -11.76 -18.07
N GLU A 425 -15.01 -12.03 -19.35
CA GLU A 425 -14.80 -13.36 -19.91
C GLU A 425 -13.44 -13.98 -19.52
N ALA A 426 -12.46 -13.15 -19.14
CA ALA A 426 -11.16 -13.60 -18.65
C ALA A 426 -11.14 -13.88 -17.13
N ALA A 427 -12.14 -13.40 -16.38
CA ALA A 427 -12.11 -13.37 -14.91
C ALA A 427 -11.88 -14.74 -14.25
N ASP A 428 -12.51 -15.80 -14.76
CA ASP A 428 -12.32 -17.17 -14.26
C ASP A 428 -10.89 -17.67 -14.47
N ASN A 429 -10.37 -17.53 -15.69
CA ASN A 429 -9.00 -17.93 -16.01
C ASN A 429 -8.00 -17.16 -15.14
N MET A 430 -8.21 -15.85 -14.97
CA MET A 430 -7.33 -15.00 -14.15
C MET A 430 -7.38 -15.36 -12.67
N THR A 431 -8.55 -15.76 -12.16
CA THR A 431 -8.68 -16.23 -10.77
C THR A 431 -7.86 -17.51 -10.56
N GLU A 432 -7.91 -18.45 -11.50
CA GLU A 432 -7.08 -19.67 -11.43
C GLU A 432 -5.59 -19.38 -11.61
N ILE A 433 -5.22 -18.45 -12.49
CA ILE A 433 -3.83 -17.99 -12.65
C ILE A 433 -3.30 -17.42 -11.33
N VAL A 434 -4.08 -16.58 -10.63
CA VAL A 434 -3.66 -16.00 -9.34
C VAL A 434 -3.45 -17.07 -8.28
N LYS A 435 -4.30 -18.09 -8.21
CA LYS A 435 -4.08 -19.24 -7.29
C LYS A 435 -2.77 -19.95 -7.60
N ILE A 436 -2.44 -20.14 -8.87
CA ILE A 436 -1.16 -20.75 -9.28
C ILE A 436 0.01 -19.81 -8.95
N PHE A 437 -0.12 -18.49 -9.15
CA PHE A 437 0.93 -17.53 -8.78
C PHE A 437 1.21 -17.52 -7.28
N GLU A 438 0.17 -17.61 -6.45
CA GLU A 438 0.33 -17.73 -5.00
C GLU A 438 0.94 -19.07 -4.60
N LYS A 439 0.53 -20.17 -5.25
CA LYS A 439 1.18 -21.48 -5.04
C LYS A 439 2.68 -21.43 -5.39
N ASN A 440 3.02 -20.76 -6.49
CA ASN A 440 4.39 -20.61 -6.99
C ASN A 440 5.13 -19.43 -6.34
N HIS A 441 4.59 -18.85 -5.25
CA HIS A 441 5.14 -17.67 -4.59
C HIS A 441 6.60 -17.87 -4.18
N LEU A 442 6.95 -19.05 -3.67
CA LEU A 442 8.35 -19.43 -3.49
C LEU A 442 8.91 -19.97 -4.81
N ARG A 443 9.71 -19.18 -5.53
CA ARG A 443 10.21 -19.52 -6.87
C ARG A 443 11.09 -20.77 -6.92
N SER A 444 11.75 -21.12 -5.82
CA SER A 444 12.49 -22.37 -5.67
C SER A 444 11.61 -23.62 -5.69
N GLN A 445 10.29 -23.47 -5.54
CA GLN A 445 9.30 -24.55 -5.52
C GLN A 445 8.37 -24.54 -6.74
N ILE A 446 8.74 -23.79 -7.79
CA ILE A 446 7.97 -23.77 -9.04
C ILE A 446 7.88 -25.18 -9.65
N ASP A 447 6.67 -25.55 -10.07
CA ASP A 447 6.38 -26.83 -10.71
C ASP A 447 5.63 -26.67 -12.05
N ALA A 448 5.19 -27.80 -12.63
CA ALA A 448 4.50 -27.85 -13.92
C ALA A 448 3.22 -26.99 -13.99
N SER A 449 2.63 -26.60 -12.86
CA SER A 449 1.48 -25.67 -12.85
C SER A 449 1.82 -24.31 -13.44
N ALA A 450 3.10 -23.90 -13.47
CA ALA A 450 3.53 -22.70 -14.16
C ALA A 450 3.21 -22.73 -15.68
N VAL A 451 3.29 -23.92 -16.30
CA VAL A 451 2.88 -24.11 -17.71
C VAL A 451 1.37 -23.93 -17.85
N THR A 452 0.59 -24.43 -16.90
CA THR A 452 -0.87 -24.25 -16.88
C THR A 452 -1.25 -22.78 -16.75
N ALA A 453 -0.61 -22.02 -15.85
CA ALA A 453 -0.86 -20.58 -15.71
C ALA A 453 -0.57 -19.83 -17.01
N TYR A 454 0.54 -20.13 -17.68
CA TYR A 454 0.86 -19.53 -18.97
C TYR A 454 -0.20 -19.84 -20.04
N GLN A 455 -0.66 -21.09 -20.15
CA GLN A 455 -1.71 -21.48 -21.11
C GLN A 455 -3.06 -20.81 -20.81
N LEU A 456 -3.43 -20.69 -19.53
CA LEU A 456 -4.62 -19.95 -19.12
C LEU A 456 -4.50 -18.47 -19.48
N LEU A 457 -3.30 -17.89 -19.32
CA LEU A 457 -3.03 -16.51 -19.67
C LEU A 457 -3.20 -16.28 -21.19
N GLU A 458 -2.69 -17.18 -22.03
CA GLU A 458 -2.89 -17.11 -23.49
C GLU A 458 -4.38 -17.19 -23.87
N ARG A 459 -5.16 -18.04 -23.19
CA ARG A 459 -6.62 -18.12 -23.40
C ARG A 459 -7.31 -16.84 -22.97
N ALA A 460 -6.96 -16.30 -21.80
CA ALA A 460 -7.48 -15.04 -21.31
C ALA A 460 -7.18 -13.91 -22.29
N GLU A 461 -5.95 -13.83 -22.82
CA GLU A 461 -5.53 -12.78 -23.76
C GLU A 461 -6.47 -12.65 -24.96
N THR A 462 -6.98 -13.77 -25.49
CA THR A 462 -7.94 -13.78 -26.61
C THR A 462 -9.25 -13.03 -26.33
N LYS A 463 -9.56 -12.77 -25.06
CA LYS A 463 -10.77 -12.09 -24.58
C LYS A 463 -10.52 -10.64 -24.17
N LEU A 464 -9.29 -10.14 -24.27
CA LEU A 464 -8.96 -8.75 -23.93
C LEU A 464 -9.06 -7.85 -25.16
N THR A 465 -9.46 -6.60 -24.93
CA THR A 465 -9.34 -5.51 -25.91
C THR A 465 -7.87 -5.13 -26.12
N PRO A 466 -7.52 -4.48 -27.25
CA PRO A 466 -6.17 -3.95 -27.46
C PRO A 466 -5.69 -3.02 -26.34
N GLN A 467 -6.60 -2.20 -25.79
CA GLN A 467 -6.34 -1.29 -24.68
C GLN A 467 -6.01 -2.04 -23.39
N ALA A 468 -6.76 -3.10 -23.05
CA ALA A 468 -6.47 -3.92 -21.87
C ALA A 468 -5.11 -4.63 -22.00
N ARG A 469 -4.75 -5.12 -23.20
CA ARG A 469 -3.46 -5.78 -23.45
C ARG A 469 -2.24 -4.86 -23.35
N SER A 470 -2.39 -3.57 -23.64
CA SER A 470 -1.29 -2.60 -23.53
C SER A 470 -1.10 -2.06 -22.11
N GLY A 471 -2.10 -2.24 -21.23
CA GLY A 471 -2.06 -1.82 -19.84
C GLY A 471 -0.97 -2.52 -19.02
N TRP A 472 -0.31 -1.76 -18.13
CA TRP A 472 0.79 -2.27 -17.31
C TRP A 472 0.35 -3.42 -16.39
N ARG A 473 -0.90 -3.42 -15.91
CA ARG A 473 -1.48 -4.50 -15.09
C ARG A 473 -1.44 -5.83 -15.81
N TRP A 474 -1.88 -5.87 -17.08
CA TRP A 474 -1.85 -7.09 -17.89
C TRP A 474 -0.41 -7.51 -18.18
N ARG A 475 0.44 -6.55 -18.54
CA ARG A 475 1.86 -6.80 -18.84
C ARG A 475 2.59 -7.40 -17.64
N LEU A 476 2.34 -6.95 -16.41
CA LEU A 476 2.91 -7.56 -15.20
C LEU A 476 2.47 -9.01 -14.98
N PHE A 477 1.20 -9.33 -15.24
CA PHE A 477 0.70 -10.71 -15.17
C PHE A 477 1.35 -11.59 -16.25
N ARG A 478 1.49 -11.06 -17.47
CA ARG A 478 2.13 -11.76 -18.59
C ARG A 478 3.60 -12.03 -18.31
N VAL A 479 4.33 -11.05 -17.78
CA VAL A 479 5.72 -11.24 -17.38
C VAL A 479 5.83 -12.29 -16.28
N ARG A 480 4.98 -12.22 -15.26
CA ARG A 480 4.96 -13.21 -14.16
C ARG A 480 4.74 -14.63 -14.68
N ALA A 481 3.72 -14.85 -15.51
CA ALA A 481 3.45 -16.17 -16.10
C ALA A 481 4.61 -16.67 -16.96
N THR A 482 5.21 -15.77 -17.75
CA THR A 482 6.36 -16.08 -18.63
C THR A 482 7.57 -16.49 -17.80
N LEU A 483 7.89 -15.74 -16.75
CA LEU A 483 9.00 -16.04 -15.84
C LEU A 483 8.78 -17.34 -15.10
N ASP A 484 7.61 -17.58 -14.52
CA ASP A 484 7.33 -18.81 -13.78
C ASP A 484 7.44 -20.04 -14.71
N GLN A 485 6.90 -19.96 -15.94
CA GLN A 485 7.03 -21.04 -16.93
C GLN A 485 8.50 -21.27 -17.31
N GLU A 486 9.25 -20.20 -17.58
CA GLU A 486 10.64 -20.33 -18.01
C GLU A 486 11.55 -20.79 -16.87
N LEU A 487 11.27 -20.40 -15.62
CA LEU A 487 11.91 -20.94 -14.43
C LEU A 487 11.68 -22.44 -14.29
N TYR A 488 10.44 -22.91 -14.49
CA TYR A 488 10.15 -24.36 -14.51
C TYR A 488 10.97 -25.06 -15.60
N ARG A 489 11.01 -24.53 -16.82
CA ARG A 489 11.85 -25.07 -17.90
C ARG A 489 13.34 -25.08 -17.52
N ASN A 490 13.80 -24.05 -16.82
CA ASN A 490 15.17 -23.96 -16.34
C ASN A 490 15.52 -25.10 -15.37
N THR A 491 14.60 -25.51 -14.50
CA THR A 491 14.79 -26.68 -13.61
C THR A 491 14.97 -27.99 -14.39
N LEU A 492 14.49 -28.03 -15.64
CA LEU A 492 14.61 -29.16 -16.56
C LEU A 492 15.82 -29.03 -17.51
N ASN A 493 16.71 -28.06 -17.31
CA ASN A 493 17.80 -27.68 -18.22
C ASN A 493 17.32 -27.27 -19.63
N GLN A 494 16.13 -26.67 -19.71
CA GLN A 494 15.50 -26.24 -20.96
C GLN A 494 15.25 -24.72 -21.00
N GLY A 495 15.93 -23.96 -20.13
CA GLY A 495 15.79 -22.53 -20.02
C GLY A 495 16.26 -21.79 -21.28
N ARG A 496 15.56 -20.72 -21.63
CA ARG A 496 15.84 -19.86 -22.79
C ARG A 496 16.28 -18.48 -22.33
N GLN A 497 17.53 -18.12 -22.59
CA GLN A 497 18.10 -16.84 -22.17
C GLN A 497 17.35 -15.63 -22.75
N GLU A 498 16.89 -15.73 -24.00
CA GLU A 498 16.13 -14.65 -24.65
C GLU A 498 14.80 -14.32 -23.95
N VAL A 499 14.19 -15.30 -23.28
CA VAL A 499 12.94 -15.11 -22.54
C VAL A 499 13.19 -14.38 -21.23
N PHE A 500 14.22 -14.79 -20.49
CA PHE A 500 14.65 -14.07 -19.28
C PHE A 500 15.08 -12.63 -19.58
N GLN A 501 15.80 -12.42 -20.69
CA GLN A 501 16.22 -11.08 -21.10
C GLN A 501 15.03 -10.16 -21.38
N LYS A 502 14.06 -10.61 -22.18
CA LYS A 502 12.85 -9.81 -22.50
C LYS A 502 12.00 -9.53 -21.26
N ALA A 503 11.84 -10.52 -20.38
CA ALA A 503 11.11 -10.34 -19.14
C ALA A 503 11.79 -9.32 -18.20
N TYR A 504 13.12 -9.38 -18.10
CA TYR A 504 13.92 -8.43 -17.33
C TYR A 504 13.76 -6.99 -17.85
N GLU A 505 13.91 -6.79 -19.16
CA GLU A 505 13.76 -5.48 -19.81
C GLU A 505 12.35 -4.90 -19.61
N GLU A 506 11.33 -5.75 -19.76
CA GLU A 506 9.93 -5.37 -19.55
C GLU A 506 9.64 -4.99 -18.09
N LEU A 507 10.19 -5.72 -17.11
CA LEU A 507 10.03 -5.36 -15.70
C LEU A 507 10.70 -4.04 -15.38
N LEU A 508 11.92 -3.81 -15.85
CA LEU A 508 12.59 -2.52 -15.66
C LEU A 508 11.72 -1.38 -16.20
N ALA A 509 11.22 -1.52 -17.43
CA ALA A 509 10.42 -0.50 -18.08
C ALA A 509 9.10 -0.21 -17.33
N ILE A 510 8.40 -1.24 -16.84
CA ILE A 510 7.13 -1.10 -16.11
C ILE A 510 7.37 -0.53 -14.71
N THR A 511 8.35 -1.06 -13.98
CA THR A 511 8.58 -0.72 -12.57
C THR A 511 9.48 0.50 -12.37
N ARG A 512 10.08 1.04 -13.43
CA ARG A 512 11.02 2.18 -13.39
C ARG A 512 12.20 1.93 -12.46
N ALA A 513 12.66 0.67 -12.38
CA ALA A 513 13.60 0.22 -11.36
C ALA A 513 15.07 0.30 -11.79
N GLU A 514 15.41 1.07 -12.83
CA GLU A 514 16.78 1.14 -13.37
C GLU A 514 17.81 1.60 -12.32
N ASN A 515 17.40 2.54 -11.46
CA ASN A 515 18.21 3.12 -10.38
C ASN A 515 17.73 2.70 -8.98
N ALA A 516 16.77 1.77 -8.91
CA ALA A 516 16.27 1.27 -7.64
C ALA A 516 17.36 0.50 -6.87
N TRP A 517 17.24 0.45 -5.55
CA TRP A 517 18.14 -0.34 -4.72
C TRP A 517 18.11 -1.84 -5.13
N PRO A 518 19.19 -2.62 -4.88
CA PRO A 518 19.30 -3.99 -5.35
C PRO A 518 18.12 -4.92 -4.99
N MET A 519 17.52 -4.74 -3.80
CA MET A 519 16.36 -5.52 -3.34
C MET A 519 15.07 -5.25 -4.11
N LEU A 520 15.00 -4.15 -4.85
CA LEU A 520 13.86 -3.75 -5.67
C LEU A 520 14.05 -4.08 -7.14
N ARG A 521 15.30 -4.12 -7.59
CA ARG A 521 15.63 -4.24 -8.99
C ARG A 521 15.40 -5.67 -9.49
N PRO A 522 14.74 -5.85 -10.65
CA PRO A 522 14.73 -7.14 -11.33
C PRO A 522 16.15 -7.71 -11.48
N VAL A 523 16.28 -9.04 -11.44
CA VAL A 523 17.55 -9.73 -11.65
C VAL A 523 17.49 -10.49 -12.97
N LEU A 524 18.52 -10.33 -13.81
CA LEU A 524 18.63 -11.10 -15.04
C LEU A 524 19.00 -12.55 -14.70
N ILE A 525 17.99 -13.42 -14.76
CA ILE A 525 18.15 -14.86 -14.52
C ILE A 525 18.99 -15.47 -15.65
N GLN A 526 19.93 -16.34 -15.26
CA GLN A 526 20.75 -17.09 -16.20
C GLN A 526 20.06 -18.40 -16.56
N ALA A 527 19.88 -18.64 -17.86
CA ALA A 527 19.35 -19.88 -18.37
C ALA A 527 20.39 -21.01 -18.25
N VAL A 528 19.95 -22.12 -17.67
CA VAL A 528 20.58 -23.43 -17.76
C VAL A 528 19.88 -24.13 -18.93
N GLY A 529 20.41 -23.93 -20.14
CA GLY A 529 19.96 -24.63 -21.34
C GLY A 529 20.62 -26.01 -21.47
N PRO A 530 20.27 -26.82 -22.49
CA PRO A 530 21.09 -27.99 -22.81
C PRO A 530 22.50 -27.51 -23.12
N ALA A 531 23.51 -28.23 -22.64
CA ALA A 531 24.90 -27.95 -22.96
C ALA A 531 25.03 -27.74 -24.48
N GLN A 532 25.74 -26.69 -24.91
CA GLN A 532 26.10 -26.53 -26.31
C GLN A 532 26.70 -27.86 -26.80
N GLY A 533 25.98 -28.62 -27.61
CA GLY A 533 26.47 -29.86 -28.21
C GLY A 533 25.87 -31.20 -27.74
N GLN A 534 24.61 -31.28 -27.33
CA GLN A 534 23.87 -32.55 -27.42
C GLN A 534 22.73 -32.44 -28.45
N PRO A 535 22.67 -33.34 -29.45
CA PRO A 535 21.79 -33.24 -30.61
C PRO A 535 20.29 -33.35 -30.28
#